data_AF-A0A2N0TNR7-F1
#
_entry.id   AF-A0A2N0TNR7-F1
#
_cell.length_a   1.000
_cell.length_b   1.000
_cell.length_c   1.000
_cell.angle_alpha   90.00
_cell.angle_beta   90.00
_cell.angle_gamma   90.00
#
_symmetry.space_group_name_H-M   'P 1'
#
loop_
_entity.id
_entity.type
_entity.pdbx_description
1 polymer ?
#
loop_
_entity_poly.entity_id
_entity_poly.type
_entity_poly.pdbx_seq_one_letter_code
_entity_poly.pdbx_strand_id
1 'polypeptide(L)'
;MLFLFQGFTLSLRDLAQIGDLVEHVNFHASTYGDSFEIFLSKHYGELKEKHTRDNQEEKDEHEKLPFSHQCNIHNFIVFVHIPNDYFSSKVILGSNTSPIFFYSESYSSIRESEIFQPPRLA
;
A
#
# COMPACT_ATOMS: atom_id res chain seq x y z
N MET A 1 0.35 -8.26 5.43
CA MET A 1 1.01 -7.00 5.85
C MET A 1 1.55 -6.20 4.66
N LEU A 2 2.34 -6.76 3.74
CA LEU A 2 2.86 -6.02 2.56
C LEU A 2 1.78 -5.36 1.67
N PHE A 3 0.66 -6.02 1.43
CA PHE A 3 -0.43 -5.49 0.58
C PHE A 3 -1.21 -4.32 1.19
N LEU A 4 -1.27 -4.20 2.53
CA LEU A 4 -1.96 -3.10 3.20
C LEU A 4 -1.19 -1.78 3.05
N PHE A 5 0.15 -1.84 3.12
CA PHE A 5 1.00 -0.66 2.96
C PHE A 5 1.08 -0.17 1.51
N GLN A 6 0.79 -1.02 0.52
CA GLN A 6 0.72 -0.61 -0.89
C GLN A 6 -0.51 0.27 -1.21
N GLY A 7 -1.56 0.20 -0.38
CA GLY A 7 -2.74 1.08 -0.50
C GLY A 7 -2.51 2.46 0.10
N PHE A 8 -1.55 2.60 1.02
CA PHE A 8 -1.11 3.89 1.53
C PHE A 8 0.02 4.39 0.64
N THR A 9 -0.30 5.34 -0.23
CA THR A 9 0.67 6.05 -1.06
C THR A 9 1.47 7.03 -0.22
N LEU A 10 2.36 6.49 0.62
CA LEU A 10 3.33 7.24 1.41
C LEU A 10 4.55 7.51 0.54
N SER A 11 4.81 8.78 0.26
CA SER A 11 6.06 9.22 -0.38
C SER A 11 7.11 9.54 0.69
N LEU A 12 8.39 9.50 0.30
CA LEU A 12 9.48 9.98 1.17
C LEU A 12 9.32 11.46 1.54
N ARG A 13 8.67 12.25 0.67
CA ARG A 13 8.33 13.65 0.93
C ARG A 13 7.35 13.77 2.11
N ASP A 14 6.32 12.93 2.15
CA ASP A 14 5.37 12.91 3.25
C ASP A 14 6.06 12.62 4.58
N LEU A 15 7.00 11.68 4.57
CA LEU A 15 7.76 11.31 5.77
C LEU A 15 8.63 12.47 6.28
N ALA A 16 9.24 13.23 5.36
CA ALA A 16 10.03 14.41 5.69
C ALA A 16 9.19 15.56 6.27
N GLN A 17 7.91 15.64 5.90
CA GLN A 17 6.97 16.69 6.31
C GLN A 17 6.20 16.39 7.61
N ILE A 18 6.43 15.25 8.25
CA ILE A 18 5.74 14.89 9.51
C ILE A 18 6.05 15.90 10.63
N GLY A 19 7.26 16.46 10.66
CA GLY A 19 7.61 17.51 11.62
C GLY A 19 6.75 18.76 11.46
N ASP A 20 6.62 19.24 10.22
CA ASP A 20 5.80 20.40 9.85
C ASP A 20 4.32 20.17 10.19
N LEU A 21 3.81 18.95 9.98
CA LEU A 21 2.45 18.56 10.37
C LEU A 21 2.23 18.70 11.88
N VAL A 22 3.16 18.21 12.70
CA VAL A 22 3.06 18.29 14.17
C VAL A 22 3.11 19.74 14.65
N GLU A 23 4.00 20.55 14.07
CA GLU A 23 4.08 21.98 14.39
C GLU A 23 2.78 22.71 14.04
N HIS A 24 2.21 22.44 12.86
CA HIS A 24 0.97 23.07 12.41
C HIS A 24 -0.25 22.63 13.24
N VAL A 25 -0.33 21.36 13.66
CA VAL A 25 -1.34 20.89 14.63
C VAL A 25 -1.26 21.67 15.94
N ASN A 26 -0.04 21.86 16.47
CA ASN A 26 0.16 22.61 17.72
C ASN A 26 -0.21 24.08 17.56
N PHE A 27 0.15 24.70 16.43
CA PHE A 27 -0.25 26.06 16.11
C PHE A 27 -1.78 26.21 16.08
N HIS A 28 -2.48 25.30 15.41
CA HIS A 28 -3.94 25.31 15.37
C HIS A 28 -4.59 25.12 16.75
N ALA A 29 -4.01 24.23 17.57
CA ALA A 29 -4.46 24.05 18.94
C ALA A 29 -4.23 25.31 19.80
N SER A 30 -3.10 26.00 19.66
CA SER A 30 -2.78 27.20 20.44
C SER A 30 -3.51 28.47 19.98
N THR A 31 -3.63 28.65 18.66
CA THR A 31 -4.10 29.90 18.05
C THR A 31 -5.62 29.90 17.86
N TYR A 32 -6.17 28.77 17.39
CA TYR A 32 -7.58 28.64 17.06
C TYR A 32 -8.37 27.77 18.04
N GLY A 33 -7.69 27.09 18.96
CA GLY A 33 -8.33 26.17 19.91
C GLY A 33 -8.85 24.89 19.24
N ASP A 34 -8.32 24.56 18.07
CA ASP A 34 -8.75 23.37 17.33
C ASP A 34 -8.36 22.09 18.08
N SER A 35 -9.30 21.14 18.17
CA SER A 35 -8.93 19.77 18.49
C SER A 35 -8.26 19.10 17.30
N PHE A 36 -7.53 18.01 17.53
CA PHE A 36 -6.90 17.24 16.46
C PHE A 36 -7.93 16.75 15.41
N GLU A 37 -9.14 16.39 15.82
CA GLU A 37 -10.22 15.96 14.92
C GLU A 37 -10.69 17.09 14.00
N ILE A 38 -10.85 18.30 14.56
CA ILE A 38 -11.25 19.49 13.79
C ILE A 38 -10.13 19.88 12.83
N PHE A 39 -8.87 19.84 13.28
CA PHE A 39 -7.71 20.04 12.42
C PHE A 39 -7.72 19.06 11.23
N LEU A 40 -7.90 17.77 11.50
CA LEU A 40 -7.94 16.75 10.44
C LEU A 40 -9.07 17.02 9.44
N SER A 41 -10.25 17.41 9.92
CA SER A 41 -11.37 17.77 9.05
C SER A 41 -11.08 19.02 8.20
N LYS A 42 -10.43 20.04 8.79
CA LYS A 42 -10.04 21.28 8.11
C LYS A 42 -8.94 21.09 7.06
N HIS A 43 -8.07 20.10 7.21
CA HIS A 43 -6.93 19.92 6.29
C HIS A 43 -7.07 18.73 5.34
N TYR A 44 -7.82 17.69 5.73
CA TYR A 44 -7.93 16.42 5.01
C TYR A 44 -9.37 15.88 4.89
N GLY A 45 -10.37 16.60 5.39
CA GLY A 45 -11.76 16.13 5.43
C GLY A 45 -12.78 17.14 4.92
N GLU A 46 -13.99 17.06 5.48
CA GLU A 46 -15.17 17.80 5.03
C GLU A 46 -15.00 19.32 5.08
N LEU A 47 -14.25 19.84 6.05
CA LEU A 47 -14.08 21.28 6.25
C LEU A 47 -12.97 21.90 5.38
N LYS A 48 -12.25 21.10 4.59
CA LYS A 48 -11.09 21.53 3.81
C LYS A 48 -11.36 22.67 2.84
N GLU A 49 -12.42 22.57 2.04
CA GLU A 49 -12.75 23.61 1.07
C GLU A 49 -13.10 24.94 1.75
N LYS A 50 -13.86 24.86 2.85
CA LYS A 50 -14.22 26.03 3.64
C LYS A 50 -12.98 26.69 4.26
N HIS A 51 -12.12 25.89 4.89
CA HIS A 51 -10.89 26.38 5.51
C HIS A 51 -9.96 27.02 4.47
N THR A 52 -9.78 26.40 3.30
CA THR A 52 -8.96 26.95 2.20
C THR A 52 -9.54 28.27 1.67
N ARG A 53 -10.86 28.44 1.65
CA ARG A 53 -11.52 29.65 1.18
C ARG A 53 -11.43 30.80 2.19
N ASP A 54 -11.61 30.49 3.48
CA ASP A 54 -11.70 31.49 4.55
C ASP A 54 -10.29 31.89 5.08
N ASN A 55 -9.29 31.01 4.98
CA ASN A 55 -7.93 31.23 5.48
C ASN A 55 -6.89 31.22 4.34
N GLN A 56 -6.92 32.24 3.47
CA GLN A 56 -5.97 32.34 2.35
C GLN A 56 -4.54 32.66 2.76
N GLU A 57 -4.34 33.22 3.96
CA GLU A 57 -3.02 33.60 4.50
C GLU A 57 -2.14 32.38 4.81
N GLU A 58 -2.75 31.23 5.12
CA GLU A 58 -2.07 29.98 5.50
C GLU A 58 -1.70 29.10 4.28
N LYS A 59 -2.01 29.57 3.06
CA LYS A 59 -1.91 28.78 1.84
C LYS A 59 -0.50 28.26 1.56
N ASP A 60 0.53 29.06 1.83
CA ASP A 60 1.93 28.67 1.64
C ASP A 60 2.38 27.62 2.67
N GLU A 61 1.78 27.63 3.87
CA GLU A 61 2.06 26.63 4.91
C GLU A 61 1.38 25.30 4.61
N HIS A 62 0.20 25.31 3.97
CA HIS A 62 -0.47 24.09 3.53
C HIS A 62 0.35 23.28 2.51
N GLU A 63 1.22 23.90 1.72
CA GLU A 63 2.11 23.19 0.79
C GLU A 63 3.18 22.33 1.49
N LYS A 64 3.46 22.63 2.76
CA LYS A 64 4.38 21.87 3.61
C LYS A 64 3.72 20.68 4.28
N LEU A 65 2.39 20.60 4.28
CA LEU A 65 1.68 19.48 4.88
C LEU A 65 1.79 18.21 4.01
N PRO A 66 2.02 17.04 4.63
CA PRO A 66 2.08 15.77 3.93
C PRO A 66 0.72 15.37 3.35
N PHE A 67 0.71 14.41 2.42
CA PHE A 67 -0.49 13.80 1.83
C PHE A 67 -1.36 14.75 0.99
N SER A 68 -0.81 15.90 0.58
CA SER A 68 -1.47 16.89 -0.28
C SER A 68 -1.35 16.56 -1.77
N HIS A 69 -0.57 15.55 -2.15
CA HIS A 69 -0.37 15.15 -3.54
C HIS A 69 -1.49 14.23 -4.03
N GLN A 70 -1.97 14.49 -5.25
CA GLN A 70 -2.95 13.62 -5.91
C GLN A 70 -2.26 12.31 -6.29
N CYS A 71 -2.58 11.25 -5.55
CA CYS A 71 -2.10 9.91 -5.81
C CYS A 71 -2.80 9.33 -7.04
N ASN A 72 -2.34 9.74 -8.23
CA ASN A 72 -2.63 9.03 -9.46
C ASN A 72 -1.86 7.70 -9.41
N ILE A 73 -2.47 6.70 -8.80
CA ILE A 73 -1.94 5.34 -8.75
C ILE A 73 -2.05 4.75 -10.16
N HIS A 74 -1.07 5.00 -11.01
CA HIS A 74 -0.76 4.12 -12.14
C HIS A 74 0.28 3.08 -11.69
N ASN A 75 -0.07 2.28 -10.68
CA ASN A 75 0.71 1.09 -10.36
C ASN A 75 0.43 0.05 -11.45
N PHE A 76 1.14 0.13 -12.58
CA PHE A 76 1.20 -0.96 -13.53
C PHE A 76 2.02 -2.09 -12.91
N ILE A 77 1.35 -3.02 -12.24
CA ILE A 77 1.95 -4.30 -11.88
C ILE A 77 2.08 -5.09 -13.18
N VAL A 78 3.25 -4.98 -13.82
CA VAL A 78 3.55 -5.77 -15.02
C VAL A 78 4.07 -7.13 -14.57
N PHE A 79 3.23 -8.16 -14.73
CA PHE A 79 3.69 -9.55 -14.66
C PHE A 79 4.42 -9.88 -15.96
N VAL A 80 5.76 -9.90 -15.91
CA VAL A 80 6.57 -10.45 -17.00
C VAL A 80 6.68 -11.96 -16.78
N HIS A 81 5.90 -12.74 -17.53
CA HIS A 81 6.14 -14.17 -17.66
C HIS A 81 7.42 -14.36 -18.47
N ILE A 82 8.53 -14.70 -17.81
CA ILE A 82 9.74 -15.12 -18.49
C ILE A 82 9.56 -16.61 -18.82
N PRO A 83 9.35 -16.99 -20.09
CA PRO A 83 9.32 -18.41 -20.46
C PRO A 83 10.63 -19.05 -20.03
N ASN A 84 10.54 -20.14 -19.27
CA ASN A 84 11.66 -20.83 -18.66
C ASN A 84 12.43 -21.68 -19.70
N ASP A 85 12.94 -21.05 -20.75
CA ASP A 85 13.65 -21.76 -21.83
C ASP A 85 15.17 -21.85 -21.59
N TYR A 86 15.69 -21.29 -20.49
CA TYR A 86 17.14 -21.25 -20.22
C TYR A 86 17.62 -21.99 -18.97
N PHE A 87 16.75 -22.56 -18.14
CA PHE A 87 17.19 -23.55 -17.15
C PHE A 87 17.16 -24.96 -17.74
N SER A 88 18.02 -25.18 -18.74
CA SER A 88 18.50 -26.54 -19.00
C SER A 88 19.45 -26.88 -17.86
N SER A 89 18.89 -27.28 -16.71
CA SER A 89 19.68 -27.97 -15.69
C SER A 89 20.29 -29.17 -16.39
N LYS A 90 21.61 -29.15 -16.59
CA LYS A 90 22.32 -30.36 -16.98
C LYS A 90 22.04 -31.36 -15.87
N VAL A 91 21.09 -32.24 -16.11
CA VAL A 91 20.82 -33.38 -15.24
C VAL A 91 22.11 -34.18 -15.24
N ILE A 92 22.91 -34.02 -14.18
CA ILE A 92 23.97 -34.96 -13.88
C ILE A 92 23.22 -36.25 -13.59
N LEU A 93 23.38 -37.24 -14.48
CA LEU A 93 22.82 -38.56 -14.27
C LEU A 93 23.45 -39.13 -12.99
N GLY A 94 22.74 -38.99 -11.87
CA GLY A 94 23.13 -39.58 -10.60
C GLY A 94 23.24 -41.09 -10.79
N SER A 95 24.33 -41.68 -10.31
CA SER A 95 24.57 -43.12 -10.44
C SER A 95 23.36 -43.92 -9.93
N ASN A 96 22.99 -44.97 -10.66
CA ASN A 96 21.95 -45.93 -10.30
C ASN A 96 22.28 -46.61 -8.96
N THR A 97 21.91 -45.96 -7.86
CA THR A 97 21.89 -46.57 -6.53
C THR A 97 20.44 -46.83 -6.18
N SER A 98 20.15 -48.02 -5.63
CA SER A 98 18.79 -48.33 -5.19
C SER A 98 18.36 -47.31 -4.13
N PRO A 99 17.19 -46.65 -4.29
CA PRO A 99 16.73 -45.69 -3.31
C PRO A 99 16.39 -46.41 -2.01
N ILE A 100 17.03 -46.01 -0.91
CA ILE A 100 16.75 -46.48 0.47
C ILE A 100 15.57 -45.74 1.12
N PHE A 101 14.90 -44.86 0.37
CA PHE A 101 13.71 -44.12 0.78
C PHE A 101 12.75 -44.01 -0.40
N PHE A 102 11.45 -44.04 -0.12
CA PHE A 102 10.40 -43.78 -1.12
C PHE A 102 9.53 -42.62 -0.64
N TYR A 103 9.15 -41.74 -1.56
CA TYR A 103 8.23 -40.64 -1.25
C TYR A 103 6.81 -41.16 -1.32
N SER A 104 6.05 -41.05 -0.23
CA SER A 104 4.62 -41.30 -0.23
C SER A 104 3.92 -39.97 -0.48
N GLU A 105 3.26 -39.83 -1.63
CA GLU A 105 2.46 -38.64 -1.89
C GLU A 105 1.31 -38.57 -0.88
N SER A 106 1.42 -37.62 0.04
CA SER A 106 0.34 -37.25 0.95
C SER A 106 -0.51 -36.18 0.28
N TYR A 107 -1.24 -36.55 -0.78
CA TYR A 107 -2.28 -35.66 -1.31
C TYR A 107 -3.50 -35.74 -0.39
N SER A 108 -3.81 -34.62 0.26
CA SER A 108 -5.15 -34.35 0.76
C SER A 108 -5.83 -33.57 -0.34
N SER A 109 -6.92 -34.10 -0.93
CA SER A 109 -7.72 -33.25 -1.81
C SER A 109 -8.23 -32.08 -0.97
N ILE A 110 -7.82 -30.86 -1.34
CA ILE A 110 -8.52 -29.68 -0.87
C ILE A 110 -9.90 -29.81 -1.49
N ARG A 111 -10.87 -30.23 -0.67
CA ARG A 111 -12.28 -30.22 -1.02
C ARG A 111 -12.55 -28.85 -1.62
N GLU A 112 -12.91 -28.82 -2.90
CA GLU A 112 -13.11 -27.58 -3.64
C GLU A 112 -14.01 -26.67 -2.80
N SER A 113 -13.42 -25.62 -2.23
CA SER A 113 -14.19 -24.64 -1.47
C SER A 113 -14.96 -23.83 -2.50
N GLU A 114 -16.29 -23.96 -2.51
CA GLU A 114 -17.18 -23.17 -3.37
C GLU A 114 -16.97 -21.66 -3.22
N ILE A 115 -16.32 -21.24 -2.13
CA ILE A 115 -16.07 -19.86 -1.75
C ILE A 115 -15.02 -19.18 -2.66
N PHE A 116 -14.12 -19.96 -3.29
CA PHE A 116 -13.05 -19.43 -4.15
C PHE A 116 -13.21 -19.82 -5.63
N GLN A 117 -14.43 -20.05 -6.08
CA GLN A 117 -14.71 -20.24 -7.50
C GLN A 117 -15.20 -18.91 -8.11
N PRO A 118 -14.81 -18.58 -9.34
CA PRO A 118 -15.32 -17.40 -10.02
C PRO A 118 -16.85 -17.50 -10.19
N PRO A 119 -17.56 -16.36 -10.29
CA PRO A 119 -19.01 -16.36 -10.48
C PRO A 119 -19.39 -17.18 -11.71
N ARG A 120 -20.20 -18.22 -11.48
CA ARG A 120 -20.84 -18.94 -12.59
C ARG A 120 -21.96 -18.03 -13.06
N LEU A 121 -21.92 -17.65 -14.33
CA LEU A 121 -22.81 -16.67 -14.96
C LEU A 121 -24.29 -16.91 -14.58
N ALA A 122 -25.03 -15.80 -14.40
CA ALA A 122 -26.43 -15.75 -13.96
C ALA A 122 -27.41 -16.38 -14.96
#